data_AF-A0A851D9H9-F1
#
_entry.id   AF-A0A851D9H9-F1
#
_cell.length_a   1.000
_cell.length_b   1.000
_cell.length_c   1.000
_cell.angle_alpha   90.00
_cell.angle_beta   90.00
_cell.angle_gamma   90.00
#
_symmetry.space_group_name_H-M   'P 1'
#
loop_
_entity.id
_entity.type
_entity.pdbx_description
1 polymer ?
#
loop_
_entity_poly.entity_id
_entity_poly.type
_entity_poly.pdbx_seq_one_letter_code
_entity_poly.pdbx_strand_id
1 'polypeptide(L)'
;KGMAPPEKATLMLGASKMLEPCQLKPETEKIIAVLDETIAKLEISSLIPQVIASLDRFADVLGSEITTSLIEHQKLSKEMEEHLLGSSEEGATMRAEEQQGCLSLLEQRLKCSVRSILRLLLVNPSLCRALKSEARVREEPAEGFIKTFGEFRNFMLERLLTSPAEEEEKIQFMEEICLQIMKNTKAIRALQAELAAAIRTQEEEARPVSPRAEPPNLRHEIFCFIRVLFFLLPARGVGREGFVLCSLLRMVLRETRACFPRSSGSPRVRNPATQERKCRVEMEIVNWIQKYDTDMAEKQAEYEEVEAAYEKEKAELSLLMEKHAVLLQEYSQIEEERRIQQQKEEEALKELNTKTAAATRIQAFWRGYLVRSVFKLKKKKKGKGKGKGKGKKAKK
;
A
#
# COMPACT_ATOMS: atom_id res chain seq x y z
N LYS A 1 13.69 50.88 -19.62
CA LYS A 1 14.33 50.25 -18.43
C LYS A 1 13.24 49.41 -17.77
N GLY A 2 12.95 48.18 -18.19
CA GLY A 2 13.86 47.05 -18.40
C GLY A 2 13.73 46.13 -17.17
N MET A 3 12.56 45.50 -17.01
CA MET A 3 12.27 44.51 -15.96
C MET A 3 12.57 43.13 -16.53
N ALA A 4 13.54 42.43 -15.94
CA ALA A 4 13.85 41.04 -16.26
C ALA A 4 12.96 40.10 -15.41
N PRO A 5 12.49 38.97 -15.96
CA PRO A 5 11.65 38.01 -15.24
C PRO A 5 12.51 37.04 -14.41
N PRO A 6 11.95 36.40 -13.37
CA PRO A 6 12.68 35.40 -12.59
C PRO A 6 12.75 34.07 -13.35
N GLU A 7 13.93 33.44 -13.30
CA GLU A 7 14.25 32.16 -13.90
C GLU A 7 13.35 31.03 -13.38
N LYS A 8 12.76 30.27 -14.31
CA LYS A 8 12.10 29.00 -14.04
C LYS A 8 13.16 27.99 -13.59
N ALA A 9 13.15 27.64 -12.30
CA ALA A 9 13.86 26.47 -11.79
C ALA A 9 13.24 25.21 -12.42
N THR A 10 13.95 24.66 -13.39
CA THR A 10 13.64 23.39 -14.03
C THR A 10 13.95 22.27 -13.04
N LEU A 11 12.94 21.78 -12.33
CA LEU A 11 13.02 20.52 -11.59
C LEU A 11 12.93 19.36 -12.58
N MET A 12 14.03 19.13 -13.30
CA MET A 12 14.36 17.83 -13.88
C MET A 12 14.86 16.95 -12.73
N LEU A 13 13.93 16.42 -11.92
CA LEU A 13 14.27 15.29 -11.06
C LEU A 13 14.43 14.08 -11.97
N GLY A 14 15.65 13.53 -11.95
CA GLY A 14 16.13 12.53 -12.88
C GLY A 14 15.14 11.40 -13.12
N ALA A 15 15.01 11.10 -14.41
CA ALA A 15 14.37 9.93 -14.96
C ALA A 15 14.51 8.71 -14.05
N SER A 16 13.37 8.03 -13.88
CA SER A 16 13.24 6.61 -13.61
C SER A 16 14.45 5.85 -14.17
N LYS A 17 15.45 5.63 -13.31
CA LYS A 17 16.30 4.47 -13.45
C LYS A 17 15.38 3.30 -13.13
N MET A 18 14.83 2.71 -14.18
CA MET A 18 14.51 1.29 -14.20
C MET A 18 15.62 0.61 -13.40
N LEU A 19 15.26 0.12 -12.22
CA LEU A 19 16.10 -0.80 -11.49
C LEU A 19 16.25 -2.00 -12.43
N GLU A 20 17.39 -2.05 -13.15
CA GLU A 20 17.98 -3.33 -13.49
C GLU A 20 17.95 -4.22 -12.23
N PRO A 21 17.88 -5.55 -12.36
CA PRO A 21 18.03 -6.43 -11.22
C PRO A 21 19.44 -6.19 -10.65
N CYS A 22 19.56 -5.23 -9.74
CA CYS A 22 20.76 -4.98 -8.98
C CYS A 22 21.04 -6.29 -8.29
N GLN A 23 22.06 -7.02 -8.77
CA GLN A 23 22.54 -8.20 -8.08
C GLN A 23 22.85 -7.72 -6.67
N LEU A 24 22.02 -8.16 -5.73
CA LEU A 24 22.19 -7.84 -4.33
C LEU A 24 23.61 -8.30 -3.98
N LYS A 25 24.31 -7.54 -3.12
CA LYS A 25 25.60 -8.01 -2.63
C LYS A 25 25.39 -9.41 -2.04
N PRO A 26 26.30 -10.37 -2.28
CA PRO A 26 26.10 -11.76 -1.85
C PRO A 26 25.93 -11.90 -0.33
N GLU A 27 26.40 -10.91 0.44
CA GLU A 27 26.17 -10.80 1.88
C GLU A 27 24.73 -10.37 2.22
N THR A 28 24.17 -9.41 1.48
CA THR A 28 22.77 -8.99 1.60
C THR A 28 21.83 -10.14 1.28
N GLU A 29 22.09 -10.88 0.20
CA GLU A 29 21.28 -12.06 -0.17
C GLU A 29 21.29 -13.11 0.93
N LYS A 30 22.45 -13.39 1.54
CA LYS A 30 22.56 -14.34 2.65
C LYS A 30 21.78 -13.90 3.87
N ILE A 31 21.89 -12.63 4.26
CA ILE A 31 21.17 -12.10 5.42
C ILE A 31 19.66 -12.22 5.20
N ILE A 32 19.18 -11.81 4.02
CA ILE A 32 17.76 -11.88 3.69
C ILE A 32 17.28 -13.32 3.60
N ALA A 33 18.05 -14.23 3.00
CA ALA A 33 17.71 -15.65 2.97
C ALA A 33 17.58 -16.26 4.37
N VAL A 34 18.45 -15.87 5.32
CA VAL A 34 18.34 -16.31 6.73
C VAL A 34 17.06 -15.78 7.37
N LEU A 35 16.69 -14.53 7.12
CA LEU A 35 15.46 -13.94 7.63
C LEU A 35 14.22 -14.63 7.03
N ASP A 36 14.21 -14.87 5.72
CA ASP A 36 13.13 -15.56 5.01
C ASP A 36 13.00 -17.02 5.49
N GLU A 37 14.12 -17.73 5.71
CA GLU A 37 14.12 -19.07 6.31
C GLU A 37 13.61 -19.06 7.76
N THR A 38 13.93 -18.01 8.53
CA THR A 38 13.45 -17.84 9.90
C THR A 38 11.94 -17.60 9.93
N ILE A 39 11.42 -16.75 9.05
CA ILE A 39 9.97 -16.53 8.89
C ILE A 39 9.28 -17.85 8.54
N ALA A 40 9.78 -18.60 7.54
CA ALA A 40 9.18 -19.87 7.15
C ALA A 40 9.16 -20.90 8.31
N LYS A 41 10.22 -20.95 9.12
CA LYS A 41 10.29 -21.81 10.32
C LYS A 41 9.34 -21.34 11.42
N LEU A 42 9.22 -20.04 11.65
CA LEU A 42 8.28 -19.47 12.61
C LEU A 42 6.84 -19.79 12.22
N GLU A 43 6.49 -19.57 10.94
CA GLU A 43 5.18 -19.88 10.38
C GLU A 43 4.81 -21.36 10.48
N ILE A 44 5.76 -22.29 10.35
CA ILE A 44 5.47 -23.72 10.50
C ILE A 44 5.42 -24.10 11.99
N SER A 45 6.28 -23.53 12.82
CA SER A 45 6.31 -23.80 14.26
C SER A 45 5.02 -23.35 14.94
N SER A 46 4.44 -22.22 14.51
CA SER A 46 3.16 -21.73 15.05
C SER A 46 1.99 -22.65 14.72
N LEU A 47 2.09 -23.49 13.69
CA LEU A 47 1.04 -24.45 13.33
C LEU A 47 1.10 -25.73 14.16
N ILE A 48 2.23 -26.04 14.80
CA ILE A 48 2.43 -27.29 15.54
C ILE A 48 1.35 -27.51 16.61
N PRO A 49 1.00 -26.53 17.47
CA PRO A 49 -0.05 -26.70 18.47
C PRO A 49 -1.42 -27.03 17.85
N GLN A 50 -1.79 -26.37 16.77
CA GLN A 50 -3.06 -26.59 16.07
C GLN A 50 -3.13 -27.97 15.41
N VAL A 51 -2.03 -28.38 14.76
CA VAL A 51 -1.91 -29.70 14.14
C VAL A 51 -1.98 -30.79 15.19
N ILE A 52 -1.37 -30.61 16.35
CA ILE A 52 -1.48 -31.54 17.49
C ILE A 52 -2.91 -31.61 18.01
N ALA A 53 -3.61 -30.46 18.12
CA ALA A 53 -5.00 -30.42 18.59
C ALA A 53 -5.99 -31.13 17.65
N SER A 54 -5.63 -31.32 16.38
CA SER A 54 -6.47 -31.95 15.36
C SER A 54 -5.72 -33.05 14.58
N LEU A 55 -4.88 -33.79 15.30
CA LEU A 55 -3.98 -34.79 14.72
C LEU A 55 -4.72 -35.86 13.91
N ASP A 56 -5.92 -36.26 14.33
CA ASP A 56 -6.75 -37.26 13.64
C ASP A 56 -7.09 -36.85 12.20
N ARG A 57 -7.20 -35.55 11.92
CA ARG A 57 -7.49 -35.03 10.58
C ARG A 57 -6.25 -35.01 9.69
N PHE A 58 -5.08 -34.84 10.30
CA PHE A 58 -3.82 -34.68 9.58
C PHE A 58 -2.99 -35.97 9.52
N ALA A 59 -3.34 -37.01 10.27
CA ALA A 59 -2.56 -38.24 10.41
C ALA A 59 -2.25 -38.92 9.07
N ASP A 60 -3.24 -38.98 8.17
CA ASP A 60 -3.09 -39.58 6.83
C ASP A 60 -2.19 -38.75 5.91
N VAL A 61 -2.19 -37.43 6.08
CA VAL A 61 -1.44 -36.47 5.24
C VAL A 61 0.00 -36.31 5.71
N LEU A 62 0.22 -36.36 7.03
CA LEU A 62 1.53 -36.21 7.67
C LEU A 62 2.39 -37.48 7.58
N GLY A 63 1.75 -38.65 7.48
CA GLY A 63 2.43 -39.94 7.50
C GLY A 63 2.88 -40.37 8.91
N SER A 64 3.28 -41.63 9.05
CA SER A 64 3.53 -42.24 10.36
C SER A 64 4.67 -41.59 11.14
N GLU A 65 5.77 -41.22 10.48
CA GLU A 65 6.98 -40.67 11.11
C GLU A 65 6.77 -39.26 11.70
N ILE A 66 6.01 -38.42 10.99
CA ILE A 66 5.69 -37.07 11.45
C ILE A 66 4.64 -37.13 12.55
N THR A 67 3.62 -37.98 12.39
CA THR A 67 2.59 -38.21 13.40
C THR A 67 3.20 -38.73 14.71
N THR A 68 4.13 -39.68 14.67
CA THR A 68 4.82 -40.16 15.89
C THR A 68 5.62 -39.06 16.56
N SER A 69 6.34 -38.25 15.78
CA SER A 69 7.14 -37.13 16.30
C SER A 69 6.27 -36.06 16.99
N LEU A 70 5.07 -35.79 16.45
CA LEU A 70 4.10 -34.87 17.04
C LEU A 70 3.47 -35.42 18.32
N ILE A 71 3.20 -36.72 18.39
CA ILE A 71 2.71 -37.38 19.62
C ILE A 71 3.77 -37.31 20.72
N GLU A 72 5.04 -37.57 20.39
CA GLU A 72 6.15 -37.42 21.33
C GLU A 72 6.30 -35.98 21.83
N HIS A 73 6.18 -35.00 20.92
CA HIS A 73 6.18 -33.58 21.27
C HIS A 73 5.05 -33.24 22.24
N GLN A 74 3.84 -33.73 21.97
CA GLN A 74 2.68 -33.50 22.84
C GLN A 74 2.89 -34.09 24.24
N LYS A 75 3.50 -35.26 24.37
CA LYS A 75 3.84 -35.86 25.67
C LYS A 75 4.83 -34.98 26.44
N LEU A 76 5.91 -34.54 25.79
CA LEU A 76 6.89 -33.63 26.39
C LEU A 76 6.26 -32.29 26.80
N SER A 77 5.30 -31.77 26.03
CA SER A 77 4.58 -30.53 26.35
C SER A 77 3.72 -30.70 27.59
N LYS A 78 2.99 -31.83 27.71
CA LYS A 78 2.18 -32.14 28.89
C LYS A 78 3.05 -32.35 30.14
N GLU A 79 4.17 -33.05 30.02
CA GLU A 79 5.14 -33.19 31.11
C GLU A 79 5.64 -31.81 31.61
N MET A 80 5.85 -30.85 30.68
CA MET A 80 6.27 -29.49 31.03
C MET A 80 5.16 -28.72 31.74
N GLU A 81 3.93 -28.79 31.23
CA GLU A 81 2.76 -28.19 31.87
C GLU A 81 2.51 -28.77 33.27
N GLU A 82 2.62 -30.08 33.45
CA GLU A 82 2.49 -30.76 34.74
C GLU A 82 3.56 -30.32 35.73
N HIS A 83 4.82 -30.16 35.29
CA HIS A 83 5.88 -29.63 36.15
C HIS A 83 5.69 -28.15 36.53
N LEU A 84 5.06 -27.35 35.67
CA LEU A 84 4.75 -25.94 35.92
C LEU A 84 3.51 -25.75 36.80
N LEU A 85 2.52 -26.65 36.71
CA LEU A 85 1.29 -26.63 37.51
C LEU A 85 1.48 -27.34 38.85
N GLY A 86 2.24 -28.43 38.88
CA GLY A 86 2.55 -29.22 40.07
C GLY A 86 3.45 -28.52 41.09
N SER A 87 4.10 -27.40 40.71
CA SER A 87 4.82 -26.55 41.67
C SER A 87 3.92 -25.74 42.60
N SER A 88 2.59 -25.77 42.40
CA SER A 88 1.65 -24.92 43.14
C SER A 88 1.09 -25.54 44.42
N GLU A 89 1.04 -26.87 44.57
CA GLU A 89 0.27 -27.47 45.68
C GLU A 89 1.05 -28.38 46.63
N GLU A 90 2.17 -29.03 46.25
CA GLU A 90 2.77 -30.04 47.13
C GLU A 90 4.30 -30.04 47.13
N GLY A 91 4.89 -29.70 48.30
CA GLY A 91 6.20 -30.22 48.71
C GLY A 91 7.39 -29.27 48.58
N ALA A 92 7.67 -28.54 49.66
CA ALA A 92 8.91 -27.77 49.89
C ALA A 92 10.17 -28.66 50.07
N THR A 93 10.33 -29.74 49.29
CA THR A 93 11.40 -30.74 49.48
C THR A 93 12.33 -30.94 48.28
N MET A 94 11.98 -30.51 47.06
CA MET A 94 12.97 -30.43 45.97
C MET A 94 13.77 -29.14 46.10
N ARG A 95 15.11 -29.24 46.10
CA ARG A 95 15.98 -28.05 46.04
C ARG A 95 15.67 -27.31 44.74
N ALA A 96 15.43 -26.00 44.82
CA ALA A 96 15.11 -25.15 43.66
C ALA A 96 16.08 -25.34 42.47
N GLU A 97 17.34 -25.68 42.76
CA GLU A 97 18.38 -26.01 41.78
C GLU A 97 18.10 -27.31 40.99
N GLU A 98 17.57 -28.34 41.65
CA GLU A 98 17.22 -29.63 41.02
C GLU A 98 15.97 -29.48 40.13
N GLN A 99 14.97 -28.71 40.58
CA GLN A 99 13.80 -28.34 39.76
C GLN A 99 14.19 -27.50 38.54
N GLN A 100 15.04 -26.49 38.72
CA GLN A 100 15.53 -25.66 37.62
C GLN A 100 16.36 -26.48 36.61
N GLY A 101 17.16 -27.43 37.08
CA GLY A 101 17.88 -28.39 36.24
C GLY A 101 16.93 -29.25 35.40
N CYS A 102 15.89 -29.83 36.01
CA CYS A 102 14.87 -30.63 35.32
C CYS A 102 14.11 -29.82 34.26
N LEU A 103 13.67 -28.59 34.60
CA LEU A 103 12.99 -27.70 33.65
C LEU A 103 13.89 -27.34 32.46
N SER A 104 15.17 -27.07 32.70
CA SER A 104 16.13 -26.77 31.63
C SER A 104 16.34 -27.95 30.68
N LEU A 105 16.35 -29.18 31.21
CA LEU A 105 16.48 -30.40 30.41
C LEU A 105 15.22 -30.63 29.57
N LEU A 106 14.04 -30.41 30.14
CA LEU A 106 12.77 -30.56 29.45
C LEU A 106 12.59 -29.49 28.36
N GLU A 107 13.00 -28.25 28.63
CA GLU A 107 13.08 -27.18 27.63
C GLU A 107 13.99 -27.56 26.45
N GLN A 108 15.17 -28.13 26.73
CA GLN A 108 16.06 -28.62 25.68
C GLN A 108 15.43 -29.76 24.87
N ARG A 109 14.74 -30.70 25.51
CA ARG A 109 14.02 -31.79 24.82
C ARG A 109 12.91 -31.24 23.93
N LEU A 110 12.13 -30.27 24.40
CA LEU A 110 11.10 -29.59 23.60
C LEU A 110 11.73 -28.87 22.40
N LYS A 111 12.81 -28.12 22.59
CA LYS A 111 13.54 -27.47 21.49
C LYS A 111 14.04 -28.48 20.45
N CYS A 112 14.59 -29.61 20.88
CA CYS A 112 15.05 -30.68 19.99
C CYS A 112 13.89 -31.32 19.24
N SER A 113 12.76 -31.56 19.93
CA SER A 113 11.54 -32.11 19.34
C SER A 113 10.99 -31.19 18.24
N VAL A 114 10.84 -29.88 18.50
CA VAL A 114 10.40 -28.90 17.50
C VAL A 114 11.36 -28.88 16.31
N ARG A 115 12.68 -28.87 16.54
CA ARG A 115 13.68 -28.92 15.47
C ARG A 115 13.56 -30.18 14.61
N SER A 116 13.28 -31.32 15.24
CA SER A 116 13.07 -32.60 14.53
C SER A 116 11.83 -32.52 13.63
N ILE A 117 10.71 -32.07 14.19
CA ILE A 117 9.44 -31.88 13.46
C ILE A 117 9.64 -30.91 12.29
N LEU A 118 10.29 -29.76 12.51
CA LEU A 118 10.56 -28.79 11.46
C LEU A 118 11.40 -29.37 10.33
N ARG A 119 12.43 -30.18 10.63
CA ARG A 119 13.23 -30.86 9.60
C ARG A 119 12.37 -31.80 8.78
N LEU A 120 11.53 -32.61 9.42
CA LEU A 120 10.64 -33.55 8.72
C LEU A 120 9.61 -32.82 7.83
N LEU A 121 9.03 -31.73 8.33
CA LEU A 121 8.06 -30.92 7.58
C LEU A 121 8.71 -30.20 6.40
N LEU A 122 9.87 -29.56 6.60
CA LEU A 122 10.57 -28.78 5.58
C LEU A 122 11.12 -29.63 4.41
N VAL A 123 11.32 -30.94 4.63
CA VAL A 123 11.67 -31.88 3.54
C VAL A 123 10.55 -31.99 2.50
N ASN A 124 9.29 -31.70 2.88
CA ASN A 124 8.12 -31.78 2.01
C ASN A 124 7.38 -30.43 1.92
N PRO A 125 7.81 -29.49 1.06
CA PRO A 125 7.21 -28.15 0.96
C PRO A 125 5.71 -28.14 0.60
N SER A 126 5.24 -29.16 -0.13
CA SER A 126 3.82 -29.34 -0.47
C SER A 126 2.97 -29.61 0.77
N LEU A 127 3.48 -30.40 1.71
CA LEU A 127 2.84 -30.70 2.99
C LEU A 127 2.69 -29.43 3.83
N CYS A 128 3.76 -28.62 3.93
CA CYS A 128 3.70 -27.34 4.64
C CYS A 128 2.65 -26.40 4.04
N ARG A 129 2.49 -26.38 2.71
CA ARG A 129 1.48 -25.56 2.04
C ARG A 129 0.06 -26.03 2.35
N ALA A 130 -0.17 -27.34 2.33
CA ALA A 130 -1.45 -27.95 2.67
C ALA A 130 -1.85 -27.65 4.13
N LEU A 131 -0.90 -27.82 5.07
CA LEU A 131 -1.10 -27.50 6.48
C LEU A 131 -1.45 -26.00 6.66
N LYS A 132 -0.73 -25.10 5.98
CA LYS A 132 -1.02 -23.65 6.01
C LYS A 132 -2.41 -23.31 5.50
N SER A 133 -2.90 -23.95 4.43
CA SER A 133 -4.24 -23.66 3.92
C SER A 133 -5.36 -24.11 4.86
N GLU A 134 -5.15 -25.21 5.58
CA GLU A 134 -6.18 -25.82 6.42
C GLU A 134 -6.22 -25.22 7.84
N ALA A 135 -5.08 -24.68 8.29
CA ALA A 135 -4.90 -24.09 9.61
C ALA A 135 -5.31 -22.61 9.74
N ARG A 136 -5.47 -21.88 8.63
CA ARG A 136 -5.83 -20.44 8.57
C ARG A 136 -7.21 -20.07 9.13
N VAL A 137 -7.95 -21.02 9.71
CA VAL A 137 -9.31 -20.81 10.24
C VAL A 137 -9.31 -20.20 11.66
N ARG A 138 -8.16 -20.12 12.34
CA ARG A 138 -8.02 -19.57 13.70
C ARG A 138 -6.91 -18.51 13.73
N GLU A 139 -7.17 -17.37 14.38
CA GLU A 139 -6.12 -16.39 14.69
C GLU A 139 -5.14 -16.99 15.70
N GLU A 140 -3.87 -17.09 15.30
CA GLU A 140 -2.81 -17.64 16.12
C GLU A 140 -2.14 -16.54 16.96
N PRO A 141 -1.84 -16.79 18.26
CA PRO A 141 -1.11 -15.82 19.09
C PRO A 141 0.25 -15.40 18.50
N ALA A 142 0.85 -16.26 17.67
CA ALA A 142 2.13 -16.03 17.01
C ALA A 142 2.03 -15.14 15.76
N GLU A 143 0.83 -14.90 15.21
CA GLU A 143 0.63 -14.14 13.97
C GLU A 143 1.19 -12.71 14.07
N GLY A 144 0.95 -12.04 15.20
CA GLY A 144 1.48 -10.69 15.44
C GLY A 144 3.01 -10.65 15.46
N PHE A 145 3.66 -11.69 15.99
CA PHE A 145 5.12 -11.80 15.98
C PHE A 145 5.66 -12.11 14.58
N ILE A 146 5.01 -13.01 13.83
CA ILE A 146 5.40 -13.32 12.45
C ILE A 146 5.31 -12.08 11.56
N LYS A 147 4.22 -11.32 11.70
CA LYS A 147 4.02 -10.07 10.96
C LYS A 147 5.08 -9.02 11.30
N THR A 148 5.34 -8.75 12.58
CA THR A 148 6.37 -7.78 12.99
C THR A 148 7.77 -8.22 12.57
N PHE A 149 8.06 -9.53 12.56
CA PHE A 149 9.31 -10.05 12.03
C PHE A 149 9.42 -9.89 10.51
N GLY A 150 8.31 -10.00 9.77
CA GLY A 150 8.23 -9.68 8.34
C GLY A 150 8.49 -8.19 8.05
N GLU A 151 7.94 -7.30 8.87
CA GLU A 151 8.24 -5.86 8.82
C GLU A 151 9.73 -5.60 9.10
N PHE A 152 10.31 -6.25 10.13
CA PHE A 152 11.74 -6.18 10.41
C PHE A 152 12.60 -6.67 9.24
N ARG A 153 12.20 -7.76 8.56
CA ARG A 153 12.89 -8.26 7.37
C ARG A 153 12.89 -7.22 6.25
N ASN A 154 11.77 -6.55 6.00
CA ASN A 154 11.68 -5.51 4.98
C ASN A 154 12.52 -4.28 5.35
N PHE A 155 12.48 -3.87 6.61
CA PHE A 155 13.34 -2.82 7.15
C PHE A 155 14.84 -3.15 6.96
N MET A 156 15.25 -4.38 7.27
CA MET A 156 16.64 -4.81 7.06
C MET A 156 17.03 -4.81 5.59
N LEU A 157 16.13 -5.22 4.69
CA LEU A 157 16.37 -5.16 3.25
C LEU A 157 16.59 -3.73 2.78
N GLU A 158 15.73 -2.80 3.20
CA GLU A 158 15.88 -1.38 2.89
C GLU A 158 17.22 -0.86 3.38
N ARG A 159 17.57 -1.13 4.65
CA ARG A 159 18.85 -0.70 5.23
C ARG A 159 20.09 -1.27 4.55
N LEU A 160 20.02 -2.50 4.06
CA LEU A 160 21.13 -3.16 3.36
C LEU A 160 21.26 -2.68 1.90
N LEU A 161 20.19 -2.12 1.35
CA LEU A 161 20.15 -1.51 0.02
C LEU A 161 20.56 -0.03 0.03
N THR A 162 20.33 0.68 1.14
CA THR A 162 20.72 2.08 1.30
C THR A 162 22.20 2.24 1.61
N SER A 163 22.90 3.06 0.84
CA SER A 163 24.26 3.50 1.18
C SER A 163 24.22 4.44 2.41
N PRO A 164 25.26 4.46 3.27
CA PRO A 164 25.36 5.44 4.37
C PRO A 164 25.19 6.88 3.90
N ALA A 165 25.73 7.22 2.73
CA ALA A 165 25.58 8.56 2.14
C ALA A 165 24.14 8.86 1.71
N GLU A 166 23.44 7.88 1.11
CA GLU A 166 22.03 8.02 0.72
C GLU A 166 21.12 8.18 1.94
N GLU A 167 21.44 7.51 3.05
CA GLU A 167 20.72 7.66 4.31
C GLU A 167 20.93 9.05 4.92
N GLU A 168 22.17 9.55 4.93
CA GLU A 168 22.48 10.91 5.38
C GLU A 168 21.77 11.97 4.52
N GLU A 169 21.74 11.80 3.20
CA GLU A 169 20.99 12.66 2.28
C GLU A 169 19.49 12.64 2.55
N LYS A 170 18.89 11.46 2.79
CA LYS A 170 17.48 11.33 3.17
C LYS A 170 17.18 12.04 4.49
N ILE A 171 18.05 11.91 5.49
CA ILE A 171 17.91 12.57 6.79
C ILE A 171 17.95 14.08 6.60
N GLN A 172 18.96 14.61 5.90
CA GLN A 172 19.10 16.04 5.64
C GLN A 172 17.88 16.61 4.88
N PHE A 173 17.41 15.88 3.86
CA PHE A 173 16.22 16.25 3.10
C PHE A 173 14.96 16.29 3.97
N MET A 174 14.78 15.29 4.83
CA MET A 174 13.65 15.24 5.75
C MET A 174 13.71 16.39 6.78
N GLU A 175 14.90 16.72 7.29
CA GLU A 175 15.11 17.86 8.19
C GLU A 175 14.78 19.19 7.51
N GLU A 176 15.19 19.37 6.25
CA GLU A 176 14.88 20.56 5.45
C GLU A 176 13.37 20.71 5.23
N ILE A 177 12.68 19.61 4.88
CA ILE A 177 11.22 19.57 4.76
C ILE A 177 10.57 19.93 6.09
N CYS A 178 11.00 19.34 7.21
CA CYS A 178 10.45 19.63 8.52
C CYS A 178 10.60 21.11 8.87
N LEU A 179 11.78 21.68 8.61
CA LEU A 179 12.06 23.09 8.84
C LEU A 179 11.16 23.99 7.98
N GLN A 180 10.96 23.62 6.71
CA GLN A 180 10.08 24.34 5.82
C GLN A 180 8.61 24.24 6.25
N ILE A 181 8.14 23.05 6.66
CA ILE A 181 6.80 22.85 7.21
C ILE A 181 6.60 23.70 8.46
N MET A 182 7.59 23.76 9.36
CA MET A 182 7.51 24.61 10.55
C MET A 182 7.42 26.10 10.20
N LYS A 183 8.21 26.57 9.22
CA LYS A 183 8.14 27.96 8.73
C LYS A 183 6.77 28.26 8.11
N ASN A 184 6.30 27.40 7.22
CA ASN A 184 4.99 27.53 6.58
C ASN A 184 3.87 27.52 7.62
N THR A 185 3.92 26.62 8.61
CA THR A 185 2.94 26.55 9.70
C THR A 185 2.92 27.82 10.52
N LYS A 186 4.09 28.41 10.83
CA LYS A 186 4.18 29.71 11.53
C LYS A 186 3.58 30.84 10.69
N ALA A 187 3.90 30.89 9.39
CA ALA A 187 3.36 31.90 8.47
C ALA A 187 1.84 31.79 8.33
N ILE A 188 1.30 30.57 8.19
CA ILE A 188 -0.14 30.33 8.16
C ILE A 188 -0.81 30.84 9.44
N ARG A 189 -0.25 30.53 10.62
CA ARG A 189 -0.80 31.03 11.89
C ARG A 189 -0.77 32.56 11.98
N ALA A 190 0.30 33.20 11.51
CA ALA A 190 0.41 34.66 11.50
C ALA A 190 -0.65 35.28 10.60
N LEU A 191 -0.79 34.79 9.35
CA LEU A 191 -1.81 35.25 8.41
C LEU A 191 -3.23 35.00 8.93
N GLN A 192 -3.48 33.87 9.59
CA GLN A 192 -4.77 33.59 10.24
C GLN A 192 -5.07 34.58 11.37
N ALA A 193 -4.06 34.98 12.16
CA ALA A 193 -4.23 35.99 13.20
C ALA A 193 -4.49 37.39 12.62
N GLU A 194 -3.79 37.76 11.54
CA GLU A 194 -4.01 39.02 10.81
C GLU A 194 -5.41 39.08 10.20
N LEU A 195 -5.86 38.00 9.56
CA LEU A 195 -7.21 37.88 9.03
C LEU A 195 -8.27 38.01 10.13
N ALA A 196 -8.08 37.33 11.26
CA ALA A 196 -8.99 37.44 12.40
C ALA A 196 -9.01 38.85 13.00
N ALA A 197 -7.87 39.54 13.04
CA ALA A 197 -7.79 40.93 13.48
C ALA A 197 -8.54 41.86 12.51
N ALA A 198 -8.35 41.69 11.20
CA ALA A 198 -9.04 42.46 10.17
C ALA A 198 -10.56 42.28 10.20
N ILE A 199 -11.04 41.05 10.42
CA ILE A 199 -12.46 40.75 10.62
C ILE A 199 -12.99 41.50 11.85
N ARG A 200 -12.28 41.44 12.99
CA ARG A 200 -12.68 42.15 14.21
C ARG A 200 -12.75 43.66 14.02
N THR A 201 -11.77 44.26 13.34
CA THR A 201 -11.79 45.71 13.04
C THR A 201 -12.97 46.07 12.15
N GLN A 202 -13.28 45.23 11.14
CA GLN A 202 -14.43 45.44 10.28
C GLN A 202 -15.76 45.31 11.05
N GLU A 203 -15.88 44.33 11.96
CA GLU A 203 -17.04 44.17 12.83
C GLU A 203 -17.21 45.33 13.83
N GLU A 204 -16.12 45.88 14.36
CA GLU A 204 -16.14 47.06 15.23
C GLU A 204 -16.53 48.33 14.47
N GLU A 205 -16.05 48.51 13.23
CA GLU A 205 -16.46 49.61 12.35
C GLU A 205 -17.92 49.48 11.90
N ALA A 206 -18.41 48.26 11.72
CA ALA A 206 -19.81 47.98 11.37
C ALA A 206 -20.78 48.09 12.56
N ARG A 207 -20.29 48.18 13.81
CA ARG A 207 -21.14 48.44 14.97
C ARG A 207 -21.62 49.90 14.93
N PRO A 208 -22.95 50.14 14.92
CA PRO A 208 -23.47 51.50 14.84
C PRO A 208 -23.09 52.30 16.10
N VAL A 209 -22.36 53.40 15.88
CA VAL A 209 -22.11 54.42 16.90
C VAL A 209 -23.47 55.09 17.23
N SER A 210 -24.06 54.67 18.35
CA SER A 210 -25.37 55.03 18.91
C SER A 210 -26.60 54.32 18.33
N PRO A 211 -27.55 53.88 19.18
CA PRO A 211 -28.86 53.45 18.75
C PRO A 211 -29.68 54.70 18.36
N ARG A 212 -29.53 55.17 17.12
CA ARG A 212 -30.55 56.06 16.55
C ARG A 212 -31.79 55.21 16.30
N ALA A 213 -32.85 55.51 17.04
CA ALA A 213 -34.18 55.00 16.77
C ALA A 213 -34.55 55.25 15.30
N GLU A 214 -34.52 54.19 14.49
CA GLU A 214 -35.04 54.21 13.14
C GLU A 214 -36.57 54.18 13.18
N PRO A 215 -37.26 54.93 12.31
CA PRO A 215 -38.72 54.99 12.33
C PRO A 215 -39.32 53.63 11.93
N PRO A 216 -40.24 53.05 12.74
CA PRO A 216 -40.77 51.69 12.54
C PRO A 216 -41.60 51.51 11.26
N ASN A 217 -41.99 52.59 10.60
CA ASN A 217 -42.88 52.53 9.45
C ASN A 217 -42.19 52.02 8.17
N LEU A 218 -40.90 52.30 7.98
CA LEU A 218 -40.20 51.91 6.75
C LEU A 218 -39.81 50.42 6.75
N ARG A 219 -39.47 49.86 7.92
CA ARG A 219 -39.18 48.43 8.06
C ARG A 219 -40.43 47.58 7.86
N HIS A 220 -41.60 48.04 8.33
CA HIS A 220 -42.84 47.30 8.15
C HIS A 220 -43.30 47.30 6.68
N GLU A 221 -43.18 48.43 5.98
CA GLU A 221 -43.49 48.49 4.54
C GLU A 221 -42.55 47.65 3.68
N ILE A 222 -41.24 47.70 3.94
CA ILE A 222 -40.26 46.88 3.22
C ILE A 222 -40.47 45.39 3.50
N PHE A 223 -40.76 45.03 4.75
CA PHE A 223 -41.02 43.63 5.13
C PHE A 223 -42.31 43.10 4.50
N CYS A 224 -43.37 43.91 4.44
CA CYS A 224 -44.59 43.58 3.71
C CYS A 224 -44.32 43.42 2.20
N PHE A 225 -43.49 44.28 1.60
CA PHE A 225 -43.16 44.20 0.18
C PHE A 225 -42.32 42.97 -0.16
N ILE A 226 -41.31 42.64 0.64
CA ILE A 226 -40.47 41.43 0.49
C ILE A 226 -41.33 40.16 0.67
N ARG A 227 -42.27 40.16 1.61
CA ARG A 227 -43.17 39.03 1.86
C ARG A 227 -44.15 38.80 0.71
N VAL A 228 -44.65 39.87 0.07
CA VAL A 228 -45.47 39.77 -1.15
C VAL A 228 -44.64 39.25 -2.33
N LEU A 229 -43.39 39.71 -2.48
CA LEU A 229 -42.47 39.27 -3.53
C LEU A 229 -42.08 37.78 -3.39
N PHE A 230 -41.87 37.31 -2.16
CA PHE A 230 -41.55 35.91 -1.86
C PHE A 230 -42.73 34.96 -2.14
N PHE A 231 -43.97 35.44 -1.98
CA PHE A 231 -45.18 34.63 -2.21
C PHE A 231 -45.56 34.50 -3.69
N LEU A 232 -45.13 35.46 -4.53
CA LEU A 232 -45.38 35.47 -5.97
C LEU A 232 -44.28 34.75 -6.79
N LEU A 233 -43.19 34.32 -6.15
CA LEU A 233 -42.11 33.55 -6.78
C LEU A 233 -42.38 32.03 -6.60
N PRO A 234 -42.79 31.28 -7.64
CA PRO A 234 -42.74 29.83 -7.56
C PRO A 234 -41.27 29.40 -7.54
N ALA A 235 -40.87 28.77 -6.45
CA ALA A 235 -39.54 28.22 -6.26
C ALA A 235 -39.28 27.12 -7.31
N ARG A 236 -38.53 27.42 -8.37
CA ARG A 236 -37.64 26.48 -9.10
C ARG A 236 -36.85 27.16 -10.22
N GLY A 237 -35.55 26.89 -10.25
CA GLY A 237 -34.76 26.77 -11.48
C GLY A 237 -34.27 28.07 -12.12
N VAL A 238 -33.06 28.48 -11.77
CA VAL A 238 -32.32 29.56 -12.44
C VAL A 238 -31.80 29.03 -13.79
N GLY A 239 -32.32 29.57 -14.88
CA GLY A 239 -31.77 29.33 -16.21
C GLY A 239 -32.68 29.90 -17.29
N ARG A 240 -32.34 31.10 -17.79
CA ARG A 240 -33.01 31.88 -18.85
C ARG A 240 -34.28 32.69 -18.48
N GLU A 241 -35.03 32.33 -17.46
CA GLU A 241 -36.22 33.13 -17.06
C GLU A 241 -35.87 34.37 -16.21
N GLY A 242 -34.72 34.38 -15.53
CA GLY A 242 -34.26 35.54 -14.74
C GLY A 242 -34.01 36.80 -15.57
N PHE A 243 -33.68 36.66 -16.86
CA PHE A 243 -33.50 37.79 -17.77
C PHE A 243 -34.84 38.42 -18.16
N VAL A 244 -35.86 37.59 -18.38
CA VAL A 244 -37.24 38.03 -18.65
C VAL A 244 -37.84 38.71 -17.41
N LEU A 245 -37.59 38.14 -16.23
CA LEU A 245 -38.01 38.71 -14.95
C LEU A 245 -37.32 40.05 -14.66
N CYS A 246 -36.02 40.18 -14.92
CA CYS A 246 -35.29 41.44 -14.81
C CYS A 246 -35.77 42.50 -15.83
N SER A 247 -36.25 42.06 -17.00
CA SER A 247 -36.83 42.97 -17.99
C SER A 247 -38.23 43.45 -17.57
N LEU A 248 -39.05 42.54 -17.04
CA LEU A 248 -40.39 42.84 -16.53
C LEU A 248 -40.33 43.75 -15.29
N LEU A 249 -39.39 43.49 -14.37
CA LEU A 249 -39.16 44.32 -13.19
C LEU A 249 -38.73 45.74 -13.57
N ARG A 250 -37.86 45.87 -14.59
CA ARG A 250 -37.45 47.18 -15.15
C ARG A 250 -38.61 47.92 -15.82
N MET A 251 -39.51 47.20 -16.48
CA MET A 251 -40.72 47.76 -17.09
C MET A 251 -41.71 48.26 -16.04
N VAL A 252 -42.00 47.45 -15.01
CA VAL A 252 -42.92 47.82 -13.91
C VAL A 252 -42.35 48.96 -13.07
N LEU A 253 -41.03 49.00 -12.82
CA LEU A 253 -40.36 50.14 -12.17
C LEU A 253 -40.44 51.42 -13.00
N ARG A 254 -40.33 51.33 -14.34
CA ARG A 254 -40.53 52.50 -15.23
C ARG A 254 -41.95 53.02 -15.16
N GLU A 255 -42.92 52.12 -15.16
CA GLU A 255 -44.35 52.45 -15.18
C GLU A 255 -44.83 53.02 -13.84
N THR A 256 -44.39 52.45 -12.72
CA THR A 256 -44.62 53.03 -11.38
C THR A 256 -43.92 54.38 -11.21
N ARG A 257 -42.70 54.56 -11.74
CA ARG A 257 -41.98 55.86 -11.70
C ARG A 257 -42.64 56.93 -12.59
N ALA A 258 -43.32 56.54 -13.67
CA ALA A 258 -44.10 57.44 -14.53
C ALA A 258 -45.49 57.78 -13.93
N CYS A 259 -46.07 56.89 -13.13
CA CYS A 259 -47.36 57.11 -12.46
C CYS A 259 -47.26 57.85 -11.12
N PHE A 260 -46.12 57.77 -10.43
CA PHE A 260 -45.88 58.44 -9.14
C PHE A 260 -46.05 59.99 -9.15
N PRO A 261 -45.68 60.73 -10.21
CA PRO A 261 -45.88 62.18 -10.26
C PRO A 261 -47.36 62.59 -10.34
N ARG A 262 -48.26 61.67 -10.72
CA ARG A 262 -49.67 61.95 -10.97
C ARG A 262 -50.55 61.75 -9.74
N SER A 263 -50.10 60.97 -8.76
CA SER A 263 -50.79 60.78 -7.47
C SER A 263 -50.25 61.66 -6.33
N SER A 264 -49.02 62.20 -6.45
CA SER A 264 -48.49 63.17 -5.49
C SER A 264 -48.93 64.60 -5.85
N GLY A 265 -50.20 64.93 -5.61
CA GLY A 265 -50.69 66.31 -5.70
C GLY A 265 -50.06 67.19 -4.61
N SER A 266 -48.94 67.85 -4.94
CA SER A 266 -48.43 69.07 -4.28
C SER A 266 -47.02 69.44 -4.80
N PRO A 267 -46.82 70.59 -5.48
CA PRO A 267 -45.48 71.15 -5.68
C PRO A 267 -45.02 71.80 -4.36
N ARG A 268 -44.69 70.98 -3.35
CA ARG A 268 -44.12 71.46 -2.10
C ARG A 268 -42.61 71.45 -2.26
N VAL A 269 -42.04 72.66 -2.26
CA VAL A 269 -40.62 73.04 -2.12
C VAL A 269 -39.73 71.82 -1.89
N ARG A 270 -39.11 71.34 -2.97
CA ARG A 270 -38.23 70.17 -2.97
C ARG A 270 -36.96 70.56 -2.20
N ASN A 271 -36.95 70.25 -0.90
CA ASN A 271 -35.93 70.70 0.02
C ASN A 271 -34.56 70.12 -0.40
N PRO A 272 -33.54 70.93 -0.75
CA PRO A 272 -32.28 70.45 -1.36
C PRO A 272 -31.57 69.39 -0.52
N ALA A 273 -31.65 69.53 0.81
CA ALA A 273 -31.12 68.56 1.77
C ALA A 273 -31.74 67.14 1.63
N THR A 274 -33.01 67.02 1.22
CA THR A 274 -33.65 65.71 0.99
C THR A 274 -33.20 65.08 -0.32
N GLN A 275 -32.86 65.88 -1.33
CA GLN A 275 -32.38 65.39 -2.61
C GLN A 275 -30.94 64.89 -2.47
N GLU A 276 -30.10 65.62 -1.73
CA GLU A 276 -28.73 65.21 -1.43
C GLU A 276 -28.66 63.87 -0.69
N ARG A 277 -29.54 63.64 0.29
CA ARG A 277 -29.63 62.36 1.00
C ARG A 277 -30.04 61.22 0.08
N LYS A 278 -31.01 61.45 -0.83
CA LYS A 278 -31.41 60.46 -1.83
C LYS A 278 -30.26 60.13 -2.77
N CYS A 279 -29.55 61.12 -3.29
CA CYS A 279 -28.40 60.90 -4.16
C CYS A 279 -27.27 60.15 -3.44
N ARG A 280 -27.03 60.40 -2.14
CA ARG A 280 -26.07 59.63 -1.35
C ARG A 280 -26.45 58.16 -1.23
N VAL A 281 -27.71 57.89 -0.87
CA VAL A 281 -28.21 56.51 -0.78
C VAL A 281 -28.21 55.82 -2.15
N GLU A 282 -28.57 56.53 -3.22
CA GLU A 282 -28.48 56.02 -4.59
C GLU A 282 -27.04 55.69 -4.98
N MET A 283 -26.06 56.54 -4.63
CA MET A 283 -24.64 56.25 -4.83
C MET A 283 -24.17 55.03 -4.03
N GLU A 284 -24.60 54.90 -2.77
CA GLU A 284 -24.29 53.73 -1.95
C GLU A 284 -24.86 52.45 -2.57
N ILE A 285 -26.11 52.47 -3.05
CA ILE A 285 -26.72 51.33 -3.75
C ILE A 285 -25.95 50.99 -5.03
N VAL A 286 -25.58 51.98 -5.84
CA VAL A 286 -24.78 51.76 -7.05
C VAL A 286 -23.41 51.16 -6.70
N ASN A 287 -22.77 51.63 -5.63
CA ASN A 287 -21.50 51.08 -5.15
C ASN A 287 -21.66 49.61 -4.71
N TRP A 288 -22.76 49.27 -4.02
CA TRP A 288 -23.04 47.89 -3.62
C TRP A 288 -23.32 46.98 -4.82
N ILE A 289 -24.04 47.48 -5.83
CA ILE A 289 -24.26 46.74 -7.09
C ILE A 289 -22.93 46.49 -7.79
N GLN A 290 -22.08 47.51 -7.93
CA GLN A 290 -20.76 47.35 -8.56
C GLN A 290 -19.88 46.34 -7.81
N LYS A 291 -19.89 46.37 -6.47
CA LYS A 291 -19.18 45.37 -5.66
C LYS A 291 -19.68 43.95 -5.93
N TYR A 292 -21.01 43.77 -5.96
CA TYR A 292 -21.61 42.47 -6.25
C TYR A 292 -21.29 42.00 -7.67
N ASP A 293 -21.41 42.86 -8.68
CA ASP A 293 -21.09 42.52 -10.06
C ASP A 293 -19.61 42.13 -10.21
N THR A 294 -18.70 42.80 -9.49
CA THR A 294 -17.27 42.50 -9.47
C THR A 294 -17.01 41.14 -8.80
N ASP A 295 -17.56 40.91 -7.61
CA ASP A 295 -17.41 39.64 -6.88
C ASP A 295 -17.99 38.46 -7.68
N MET A 296 -19.16 38.63 -8.32
CA MET A 296 -19.73 37.61 -9.19
C MET A 296 -18.85 37.32 -10.42
N ALA A 297 -18.21 38.35 -11.00
CA ALA A 297 -17.29 38.17 -12.12
C ALA A 297 -15.99 37.48 -11.70
N GLU A 298 -15.44 37.83 -10.54
CA GLU A 298 -14.26 37.16 -9.95
C GLU A 298 -14.56 35.70 -9.66
N LYS A 299 -15.71 35.40 -9.03
CA LYS A 299 -16.14 34.02 -8.77
C LYS A 299 -16.33 33.24 -10.06
N GLN A 300 -16.93 33.84 -11.08
CA GLN A 300 -17.09 33.21 -12.39
C GLN A 300 -15.73 32.89 -13.05
N ALA A 301 -14.76 33.81 -12.96
CA ALA A 301 -13.42 33.57 -13.47
C ALA A 301 -12.69 32.45 -12.70
N GLU A 302 -12.82 32.39 -11.37
CA GLU A 302 -12.29 31.28 -10.56
C GLU A 302 -12.90 29.94 -10.97
N TYR A 303 -14.22 29.87 -11.20
CA TYR A 303 -14.89 28.66 -11.67
C TYR A 303 -14.37 28.20 -13.04
N GLU A 304 -14.22 29.13 -13.98
CA GLU A 304 -13.70 28.83 -15.32
C GLU A 304 -12.24 28.35 -15.29
N GLU A 305 -11.41 28.91 -14.40
CA GLU A 305 -10.03 28.46 -14.20
C GLU A 305 -9.98 27.02 -13.66
N VAL A 306 -10.81 26.70 -12.67
CA VAL A 306 -10.89 25.35 -12.09
C VAL A 306 -11.45 24.35 -13.11
N GLU A 307 -12.48 24.72 -13.87
CA GLU A 307 -13.05 23.87 -14.92
C GLU A 307 -12.02 23.59 -16.04
N ALA A 308 -11.23 24.60 -16.43
CA ALA A 308 -10.17 24.44 -17.40
C ALA A 308 -9.01 23.55 -16.88
N ALA A 309 -8.68 23.62 -15.60
CA ALA A 309 -7.72 22.71 -14.97
C ALA A 309 -8.26 21.27 -14.94
N TYR A 310 -9.51 21.09 -14.53
CA TYR A 310 -10.18 19.80 -14.48
C TYR A 310 -10.20 19.09 -15.84
N GLU A 311 -10.57 19.79 -16.92
CA GLU A 311 -10.61 19.18 -18.25
C GLU A 311 -9.20 18.82 -18.77
N LYS A 312 -8.16 19.56 -18.38
CA LYS A 312 -6.76 19.18 -18.67
C LYS A 312 -6.36 17.91 -17.94
N GLU A 313 -6.57 17.84 -16.63
CA GLU A 313 -6.24 16.67 -15.82
C GLU A 313 -7.01 15.42 -16.28
N LYS A 314 -8.28 15.60 -16.65
CA LYS A 314 -9.12 14.53 -17.21
C LYS A 314 -8.58 14.00 -18.55
N ALA A 315 -8.07 14.87 -19.42
CA ALA A 315 -7.43 14.47 -20.67
C ALA A 315 -6.07 13.78 -20.45
N GLU A 316 -5.29 14.24 -19.48
CA GLU A 316 -4.05 13.59 -19.08
C GLU A 316 -4.30 12.19 -18.49
N LEU A 317 -5.35 12.06 -17.66
CA LEU A 317 -5.77 10.79 -17.09
C LEU A 317 -6.20 9.80 -18.19
N SER A 318 -7.00 10.23 -19.16
CA SER A 318 -7.41 9.35 -20.26
C SER A 318 -6.20 8.85 -21.07
N LEU A 319 -5.23 9.73 -21.34
CA LEU A 319 -4.01 9.38 -22.07
C LEU A 319 -3.13 8.42 -21.25
N LEU A 320 -3.06 8.59 -19.93
CA LEU A 320 -2.33 7.67 -19.06
C LEU A 320 -2.99 6.29 -19.00
N MET A 321 -4.33 6.24 -18.95
CA MET A 321 -5.08 4.98 -18.98
C MET A 321 -4.85 4.21 -20.29
N GLU A 322 -4.83 4.90 -21.43
CA GLU A 322 -4.51 4.28 -22.73
C GLU A 322 -3.09 3.70 -22.76
N LYS A 323 -2.10 4.47 -22.29
CA LYS A 323 -0.72 3.98 -22.18
C LYS A 323 -0.60 2.77 -21.26
N HIS A 324 -1.29 2.80 -20.13
CA HIS A 324 -1.30 1.69 -19.18
C HIS A 324 -1.93 0.42 -19.79
N ALA A 325 -2.99 0.57 -20.57
CA ALA A 325 -3.62 -0.55 -21.27
C ALA A 325 -2.66 -1.22 -22.27
N VAL A 326 -1.91 -0.42 -23.04
CA VAL A 326 -0.89 -0.93 -23.97
C VAL A 326 0.23 -1.66 -23.21
N LEU A 327 0.75 -1.07 -22.12
CA LEU A 327 1.80 -1.69 -21.31
C LEU A 327 1.37 -3.04 -20.70
N LEU A 328 0.12 -3.15 -20.24
CA LEU A 328 -0.41 -4.42 -19.74
C LEU A 328 -0.46 -5.48 -20.83
N GLN A 329 -0.84 -5.09 -22.05
CA GLN A 329 -0.86 -6.00 -23.19
C GLN A 329 0.56 -6.48 -23.53
N GLU A 330 1.54 -5.57 -23.61
CA GLU A 330 2.94 -5.91 -23.86
C GLU A 330 3.50 -6.83 -22.76
N TYR A 331 3.21 -6.52 -21.49
CA TYR A 331 3.62 -7.34 -20.36
C TYR A 331 3.09 -8.78 -20.48
N SER A 332 1.81 -8.95 -20.83
CA SER A 332 1.21 -10.28 -21.02
C SER A 332 1.84 -11.06 -22.18
N GLN A 333 2.24 -10.37 -23.25
CA GLN A 333 2.94 -10.99 -24.37
C GLN A 333 4.33 -11.46 -23.96
N ILE A 334 5.08 -10.63 -23.21
CA ILE A 334 6.41 -10.98 -22.71
C ILE A 334 6.34 -12.19 -21.76
N GLU A 335 5.34 -12.24 -20.88
CA GLU A 335 5.15 -13.40 -19.99
C GLU A 335 4.87 -14.68 -20.78
N GLU A 336 4.02 -14.63 -21.80
CA GLU A 336 3.70 -15.78 -22.63
C GLU A 336 4.90 -16.22 -23.49
N GLU A 337 5.67 -15.29 -24.04
CA GLU A 337 6.91 -15.58 -24.76
C GLU A 337 7.94 -16.29 -23.87
N ARG A 338 8.11 -15.82 -22.62
CA ARG A 338 8.99 -16.46 -21.64
C ARG A 338 8.51 -17.87 -21.30
N ARG A 339 7.20 -18.07 -21.14
CA ARG A 339 6.60 -19.38 -20.88
C ARG A 339 6.88 -20.35 -22.01
N ILE A 340 6.70 -19.93 -23.26
CA ILE A 340 6.99 -20.73 -24.45
C ILE A 340 8.48 -21.05 -24.54
N GLN A 341 9.35 -20.08 -24.25
CA GLN A 341 10.80 -20.28 -24.28
C GLN A 341 11.26 -21.31 -23.25
N GLN A 342 10.75 -21.24 -22.01
CA GLN A 342 11.04 -22.23 -20.97
C GLN A 342 10.59 -23.64 -21.39
N GLN A 343 9.40 -23.78 -21.97
CA GLN A 343 8.92 -25.07 -22.47
C GLN A 343 9.84 -25.64 -23.56
N LYS A 344 10.30 -24.80 -24.50
CA LYS A 344 11.25 -25.22 -25.55
C LYS A 344 12.59 -25.64 -24.96
N GLU A 345 13.10 -24.95 -23.96
CA GLU A 345 14.35 -25.30 -23.26
C GLU A 345 14.22 -26.63 -22.52
N GLU A 346 13.10 -26.86 -21.83
CA GLU A 346 12.81 -28.14 -21.18
C GLU A 346 12.69 -29.31 -22.17
N GLU A 347 12.01 -29.09 -23.30
CA GLU A 347 11.89 -30.08 -24.37
C GLU A 347 13.26 -30.41 -24.98
N ALA A 348 14.08 -29.39 -25.27
CA ALA A 348 15.43 -29.57 -25.77
C ALA A 348 16.32 -30.32 -24.75
N LEU A 349 16.18 -30.04 -23.45
CA LEU A 349 16.89 -30.74 -22.40
C LEU A 349 16.47 -32.21 -22.30
N LYS A 350 15.16 -32.50 -22.39
CA LYS A 350 14.63 -33.87 -22.44
C LYS A 350 15.19 -34.62 -23.65
N GLU A 351 15.17 -33.99 -24.83
CA GLU A 351 15.71 -34.59 -26.04
C GLU A 351 17.22 -34.86 -25.91
N LEU A 352 18.00 -33.90 -25.41
CA LEU A 352 19.43 -34.06 -25.15
C LEU A 352 19.71 -35.19 -24.15
N ASN A 353 18.93 -35.31 -23.08
CA ASN A 353 19.06 -36.38 -22.09
C ASN A 353 18.79 -37.75 -22.70
N THR A 354 17.77 -37.88 -23.54
CA THR A 354 17.49 -39.15 -24.25
C THR A 354 18.62 -39.54 -25.19
N LYS A 355 19.14 -38.59 -25.99
CA LYS A 355 20.30 -38.78 -26.87
C LYS A 355 21.55 -39.18 -26.07
N THR A 356 21.80 -38.53 -24.95
CA THR A 356 22.95 -38.80 -24.06
C THR A 356 22.84 -40.19 -23.42
N ALA A 357 21.66 -40.59 -22.96
CA ALA A 357 21.41 -41.92 -22.41
C ALA A 357 21.63 -43.02 -23.46
N ALA A 358 21.14 -42.82 -24.69
CA ALA A 358 21.36 -43.73 -25.81
C ALA A 358 22.86 -43.86 -26.15
N ALA A 359 23.57 -42.74 -26.28
CA ALA A 359 25.00 -42.71 -26.52
C ALA A 359 25.78 -43.44 -25.41
N THR A 360 25.42 -43.23 -24.14
CA THR A 360 26.05 -43.89 -23.00
C THR A 360 25.89 -45.41 -23.06
N ARG A 361 24.70 -45.91 -23.42
CA ARG A 361 24.44 -47.36 -23.59
C ARG A 361 25.31 -47.95 -24.70
N ILE A 362 25.38 -47.29 -25.85
CA ILE A 362 26.20 -47.72 -26.99
C ILE A 362 27.68 -47.75 -26.60
N GLN A 363 28.18 -46.68 -25.98
CA GLN A 363 29.57 -46.58 -25.54
C GLN A 363 29.90 -47.65 -24.49
N ALA A 364 29.03 -47.90 -23.51
CA ALA A 364 29.22 -48.94 -22.51
C ALA A 364 29.29 -50.34 -23.14
N PHE A 365 28.41 -50.62 -24.11
CA PHE A 365 28.44 -51.89 -24.85
C PHE A 365 29.75 -52.05 -25.63
N TRP A 366 30.20 -51.01 -26.34
CA TRP A 366 31.46 -51.01 -27.08
C TRP A 366 32.68 -51.20 -26.17
N ARG A 367 32.77 -50.42 -25.08
CA ARG A 367 33.83 -50.57 -24.06
C ARG A 367 33.85 -52.00 -23.50
N GLY A 368 32.68 -52.56 -23.19
CA GLY A 368 32.55 -53.95 -22.75
C GLY A 368 32.98 -54.97 -23.80
N TYR A 369 32.60 -54.77 -25.07
CA TYR A 369 33.03 -55.61 -26.19
C TYR A 369 34.55 -55.58 -26.36
N LEU A 370 35.15 -54.40 -26.32
CA LEU A 370 36.59 -54.20 -26.45
C LEU A 370 37.34 -54.98 -25.38
N VAL A 371 36.94 -54.83 -24.11
CA VAL A 371 37.51 -55.59 -22.98
C VAL A 371 37.37 -57.10 -23.21
N ARG A 372 36.17 -57.59 -23.56
CA ARG A 372 35.94 -59.01 -23.83
C ARG A 372 36.78 -59.53 -25.01
N SER A 373 36.98 -58.74 -26.06
CA SER A 373 37.81 -59.11 -27.21
C SER A 373 39.28 -59.31 -26.81
N VAL A 374 39.82 -58.39 -25.99
CA VAL A 374 41.19 -58.44 -25.46
C VAL A 374 41.36 -59.65 -24.54
N PHE A 375 40.38 -59.93 -23.67
CA PHE A 375 40.40 -61.12 -22.80
C PHE A 375 40.29 -62.43 -23.58
N LYS A 376 39.52 -62.50 -24.67
CA LYS A 376 39.46 -63.67 -25.56
C LYS A 376 40.83 -63.98 -26.19
N LEU A 377 41.57 -62.96 -26.63
CA LEU A 377 42.93 -63.12 -27.15
C LEU A 377 43.92 -63.58 -26.07
N LYS A 378 43.81 -63.05 -24.85
CA LYS A 378 44.64 -63.48 -23.70
C LYS A 378 44.33 -64.91 -23.24
N LYS A 379 43.07 -65.37 -23.25
CA LYS A 379 42.69 -66.75 -22.92
C LYS A 379 43.22 -67.77 -23.95
N LYS A 380 43.22 -67.44 -25.24
CA LYS A 380 43.82 -68.30 -26.28
C LYS A 380 45.33 -68.50 -26.09
N LYS A 381 46.07 -67.54 -25.50
CA LYS A 381 47.50 -67.71 -25.16
C LYS A 381 47.76 -68.57 -23.92
N LYS A 382 46.81 -68.67 -22.96
CA LYS A 382 47.01 -69.40 -21.68
C LYS A 382 46.62 -70.89 -21.72
N GLY A 383 45.97 -71.36 -22.78
CA GLY A 383 45.48 -72.74 -22.92
C GLY A 383 46.44 -73.76 -23.55
N LYS A 384 47.68 -73.39 -23.88
CA LYS A 384 48.62 -74.27 -24.63
C LYS A 384 49.67 -75.00 -23.76
N GLY A 385 49.39 -75.27 -22.49
CA GLY A 385 50.35 -75.99 -21.63
C GLY A 385 49.81 -76.50 -20.30
N LYS A 386 49.16 -77.67 -20.30
CA LYS A 386 49.21 -78.60 -19.16
C LYS A 386 48.85 -80.02 -19.61
N GLY A 387 49.87 -80.78 -19.99
CA GLY A 387 49.78 -82.21 -20.31
C GLY A 387 50.62 -83.04 -19.33
N LYS A 388 50.03 -84.16 -18.87
CA LYS A 388 50.61 -85.41 -18.36
C LYS A 388 51.49 -85.40 -17.10
N GLY A 389 50.95 -86.02 -16.03
CA GLY A 389 51.70 -86.63 -14.95
C GLY A 389 50.90 -87.79 -14.33
N LYS A 390 51.33 -89.03 -14.61
CA LYS A 390 50.80 -90.31 -14.10
C LYS A 390 50.98 -90.44 -12.59
N GLY A 391 50.06 -91.14 -11.92
CA GLY A 391 50.25 -91.61 -10.54
C GLY A 391 49.21 -92.63 -10.08
N LYS A 392 49.40 -93.91 -10.47
CA LYS A 392 48.76 -95.09 -9.86
C LYS A 392 49.15 -95.20 -8.38
N LYS A 393 48.20 -95.56 -7.51
CA LYS A 393 48.29 -96.44 -6.30
C LYS A 393 47.07 -96.12 -5.41
N ALA A 394 46.46 -97.00 -4.63
CA ALA A 394 46.39 -98.45 -4.53
C ALA A 394 45.28 -98.72 -3.50
N LYS A 395 44.67 -99.89 -3.62
CA LYS A 395 43.68 -100.52 -2.75
C LYS A 395 44.10 -100.50 -1.25
N LYS A 396 43.20 -100.07 -0.36
CA LYS A 396 42.77 -100.87 0.80
C LYS A 396 41.45 -100.35 1.32
#